data_AF-A0A8T5NX43-F1
#
_entry.id   AF-A0A8T5NX43-F1
#
_cell.length_a   1.000
_cell.length_b   1.000
_cell.length_c   1.000
_cell.angle_alpha   90.00
_cell.angle_beta   90.00
_cell.angle_gamma   90.00
#
_symmetry.space_group_name_H-M   'P 1'
#
loop_
_entity.id
_entity.type
_entity.pdbx_description
1 polymer ?
#
loop_
_entity_poly.entity_id
_entity_poly.type
_entity_poly.pdbx_seq_one_letter_code
_entity_poly.pdbx_strand_id
1 'polypeptide(L)'
;MNYKKFSTENADYQMLPANHIHTDISNMVKNLEYLDGIIFESSGISGTIPITDECSKFIRKVKNSKKKFPFYFVDVDLNLGGYLTSIGIMGIQGGIAYKLCKSSEKNYKRREFLKQGLKILTCSLILGGFFEKVLNQFMEVPILKESEMVLDRLPPTPLFELRNAIAARKIEEFIAPRLKIIIPKPTIGIVYGAGHSGIELDLKHKSLRDLVIESYKKINYLGIKKEKLNLILEFNPKSKMLYRHYINLF
;
A
#
# COMPACT_ATOMS: atom_id res chain seq x y z
N MET A 1 8.29 12.01 -16.28
CA MET A 1 7.26 11.63 -15.30
C MET A 1 7.62 12.33 -14.00
N ASN A 2 6.77 13.22 -13.49
CA ASN A 2 7.04 13.94 -12.24
C ASN A 2 6.63 13.05 -11.06
N TYR A 3 7.61 12.54 -10.33
CA TYR A 3 7.35 11.76 -9.12
C TYR A 3 7.01 12.70 -7.98
N LYS A 4 6.04 12.31 -7.14
CA LYS A 4 5.75 13.03 -5.92
C LYS A 4 6.90 12.81 -4.94
N LYS A 5 7.45 13.91 -4.43
CA LYS A 5 8.57 13.92 -3.48
C LYS A 5 8.14 14.62 -2.20
N PHE A 6 8.64 14.15 -1.07
CA PHE A 6 8.43 14.78 0.23
C PHE A 6 9.56 14.39 1.18
N SER A 7 9.60 15.01 2.35
CA SER A 7 10.65 14.79 3.35
C SER A 7 10.06 14.54 4.72
N THR A 8 10.74 13.73 5.52
CA THR A 8 10.57 13.63 6.98
C THR A 8 11.90 14.00 7.65
N GLU A 9 11.97 13.86 8.98
CA GLU A 9 13.22 13.98 9.74
C GLU A 9 14.23 12.87 9.39
N ASN A 10 13.73 11.69 8.98
CA ASN A 10 14.54 10.50 8.81
C ASN A 10 15.03 10.28 7.38
N ALA A 11 14.27 10.72 6.37
CA ALA A 11 14.63 10.49 4.97
C ALA A 11 13.93 11.49 4.02
N ASP A 12 14.47 11.56 2.80
CA ASP A 12 13.77 12.13 1.66
C ASP A 12 13.09 11.01 0.88
N TYR A 13 11.81 11.18 0.57
CA TYR A 13 10.99 10.15 -0.05
C TYR A 13 10.60 10.50 -1.47
N GLN A 14 10.55 9.48 -2.30
CA GLN A 14 10.00 9.55 -3.64
C GLN A 14 8.97 8.45 -3.85
N MET A 15 7.75 8.89 -4.15
CA MET A 15 6.63 8.01 -4.48
C MET A 15 6.78 7.54 -5.93
N LEU A 16 6.94 6.24 -6.09
CA LEU A 16 7.13 5.54 -7.35
C LEU A 16 5.85 4.75 -7.66
N PRO A 17 4.88 5.34 -8.39
CA PRO A 17 3.63 4.66 -8.67
C PRO A 17 3.90 3.43 -9.55
N ALA A 18 3.52 2.26 -9.05
CA ALA A 18 3.49 1.01 -9.79
C ALA A 18 2.05 0.50 -9.78
N ASN A 19 1.18 1.20 -10.51
CA ASN A 19 -0.14 0.66 -10.82
C ASN A 19 0.09 -0.58 -11.70
N HIS A 20 -0.26 -1.75 -11.16
CA HIS A 20 -0.40 -3.04 -11.82
C HIS A 20 0.46 -3.23 -13.09
N ILE A 21 1.63 -3.86 -12.95
CA ILE A 21 2.18 -4.86 -13.91
C ILE A 21 2.58 -4.33 -15.33
N HIS A 22 2.14 -3.15 -15.75
CA HIS A 22 2.35 -2.61 -17.11
C HIS A 22 3.06 -1.26 -17.14
N THR A 23 3.32 -0.65 -15.99
CA THR A 23 4.16 0.54 -15.95
C THR A 23 5.57 0.13 -16.34
N ASP A 24 6.10 0.69 -17.44
CA ASP A 24 7.44 0.35 -17.91
C ASP A 24 8.48 0.77 -16.88
N ILE A 25 8.76 -0.17 -15.98
CA ILE A 25 9.75 -0.07 -14.92
C ILE A 25 11.10 0.40 -15.50
N SER A 26 11.41 0.11 -16.77
CA SER A 26 12.61 0.58 -17.46
C SER A 26 12.75 2.10 -17.48
N ASN A 27 11.63 2.83 -17.61
CA ASN A 27 11.63 4.29 -17.53
C ASN A 27 11.77 4.79 -16.10
N MET A 28 11.40 3.98 -15.09
CA MET A 28 11.69 4.29 -13.68
C MET A 28 13.18 4.14 -13.37
N VAL A 29 13.89 3.22 -14.03
CA VAL A 29 15.32 2.91 -13.76
C VAL A 29 16.25 4.12 -13.89
N LYS A 30 16.00 5.03 -14.84
CA LYS A 30 16.82 6.25 -15.00
C LYS A 30 16.82 7.15 -13.77
N ASN A 31 15.78 7.05 -12.94
CA ASN A 31 15.60 7.86 -11.74
C ASN A 31 15.94 7.10 -10.46
N LEU A 32 16.64 5.95 -10.53
CA LEU A 32 16.99 5.17 -9.33
C LEU A 32 18.42 5.41 -8.88
N GLU A 33 19.28 6.00 -9.72
CA GLU A 33 20.71 6.18 -9.40
C GLU A 33 20.94 7.09 -8.19
N TYR A 34 20.00 7.97 -7.88
CA TYR A 34 20.08 8.84 -6.72
C TYR A 34 19.41 8.26 -5.47
N LEU A 35 18.78 7.08 -5.55
CA LEU A 35 18.16 6.43 -4.39
C LEU A 35 19.20 5.65 -3.59
N ASP A 36 18.98 5.60 -2.28
CA ASP A 36 19.82 4.90 -1.30
C ASP A 36 19.15 3.63 -0.75
N GLY A 37 17.84 3.51 -0.97
CA GLY A 37 17.05 2.31 -0.71
C GLY A 37 15.75 2.34 -1.51
N ILE A 38 15.19 1.17 -1.77
CA ILE A 38 13.85 1.03 -2.36
C ILE A 38 12.99 0.16 -1.46
N ILE A 39 11.76 0.60 -1.23
CA ILE A 39 10.75 -0.12 -0.48
C ILE A 39 9.66 -0.58 -1.44
N PHE A 40 9.23 -1.83 -1.27
CA PHE A 40 8.05 -2.39 -1.89
C PHE A 40 6.94 -2.58 -0.86
N GLU A 41 5.76 -2.09 -1.22
CA GLU A 41 4.50 -2.39 -0.52
C GLU A 41 4.02 -3.81 -0.88
N SER A 42 4.83 -4.79 -0.51
CA SER A 42 4.52 -6.21 -0.61
C SER A 42 5.05 -6.92 0.64
N SER A 43 4.32 -7.91 1.13
CA SER A 43 4.73 -8.81 2.22
C SER A 43 5.87 -9.77 1.82
N GLY A 44 6.30 -9.71 0.56
CA GLY A 44 7.35 -10.51 -0.04
C GLY A 44 6.84 -11.77 -0.73
N ILE A 45 7.68 -12.81 -0.72
CA ILE A 45 7.41 -14.12 -1.31
C ILE A 45 6.43 -14.88 -0.41
N SER A 46 5.13 -14.55 -0.49
CA SER A 46 4.13 -15.55 -0.17
C SER A 46 4.25 -16.63 -1.26
N GLY A 47 4.34 -17.90 -0.88
CA GLY A 47 4.61 -19.02 -1.80
C GLY A 47 3.58 -19.23 -2.93
N THR A 48 2.64 -18.30 -3.12
CA THR A 48 1.60 -18.30 -4.15
C THR A 48 1.66 -17.10 -5.09
N ILE A 49 2.45 -16.07 -4.79
CA ILE A 49 2.71 -14.98 -5.74
C ILE A 49 4.23 -14.81 -5.78
N PRO A 50 4.94 -15.41 -6.76
CA PRO A 50 6.35 -15.16 -6.91
C PRO A 50 6.53 -13.64 -7.01
N ILE A 51 7.66 -13.12 -6.54
CA ILE A 51 8.19 -11.84 -7.01
C ILE A 51 7.78 -11.75 -8.47
N THR A 52 6.78 -10.90 -8.80
CA THR A 52 6.12 -11.04 -10.11
C THR A 52 7.21 -10.99 -11.15
N ASP A 53 7.00 -11.60 -12.30
CA ASP A 53 7.98 -11.54 -13.37
C ASP A 53 8.49 -10.09 -13.58
N GLU A 54 7.67 -9.06 -13.32
CA GLU A 54 8.12 -7.66 -13.21
C GLU A 54 9.07 -7.34 -12.05
N CYS A 55 8.76 -7.66 -10.79
CA CYS A 55 9.70 -7.40 -9.69
C CYS A 55 11.03 -8.15 -9.90
N SER A 56 10.97 -9.35 -10.48
CA SER A 56 12.17 -10.12 -10.83
C SER A 56 12.93 -9.44 -11.98
N LYS A 57 12.23 -8.96 -13.01
CA LYS A 57 12.80 -8.15 -14.10
C LYS A 57 13.40 -6.84 -13.58
N PHE A 58 12.76 -6.20 -12.60
CA PHE A 58 13.23 -4.98 -11.97
C PHE A 58 14.50 -5.22 -11.18
N ILE A 59 14.49 -6.21 -10.28
CA ILE A 59 15.66 -6.60 -9.50
C ILE A 59 16.80 -6.98 -10.45
N ARG A 60 16.53 -7.73 -11.54
CA ARG A 60 17.55 -8.04 -12.57
C ARG A 60 18.10 -6.80 -13.25
N LYS A 61 17.26 -5.81 -13.60
CA LYS A 61 17.70 -4.55 -14.21
C LYS A 61 18.51 -3.69 -13.25
N VAL A 62 18.07 -3.53 -12.01
CA VAL A 62 18.82 -2.79 -10.98
C VAL A 62 20.11 -3.50 -10.61
N LYS A 63 20.15 -4.83 -10.61
CA LYS A 63 21.37 -5.63 -10.41
C LYS A 63 22.45 -5.30 -11.44
N ASN A 64 22.06 -4.89 -12.64
CA ASN A 64 22.97 -4.47 -13.71
C ASN A 64 23.34 -2.97 -13.63
N SER A 65 22.74 -2.21 -12.72
CA SER A 65 23.12 -0.81 -12.47
C SER A 65 24.39 -0.72 -11.61
N LYS A 66 25.15 0.37 -11.75
CA LYS A 66 26.40 0.58 -10.99
C LYS A 66 26.15 0.78 -9.49
N LYS A 67 25.00 1.33 -9.09
CA LYS A 67 24.64 1.56 -7.69
C LYS A 67 23.84 0.39 -7.14
N LYS A 68 24.42 -0.32 -6.17
CA LYS A 68 23.76 -1.44 -5.49
C LYS A 68 23.21 -0.95 -4.14
N PHE A 69 21.95 -0.56 -4.11
CA PHE A 69 21.21 -0.22 -2.89
C PHE A 69 20.32 -1.41 -2.44
N PRO A 70 20.00 -1.52 -1.14
CA PRO A 70 19.12 -2.56 -0.63
C PRO A 70 17.65 -2.33 -1.04
N PHE A 71 16.92 -3.44 -1.15
CA PHE A 71 15.47 -3.44 -1.34
C PHE A 71 14.79 -3.97 -0.09
N TYR A 72 13.70 -3.35 0.31
CA TYR A 72 12.92 -3.72 1.48
C TYR A 72 11.49 -4.09 1.11
N PHE A 73 10.93 -5.08 1.79
CA PHE A 73 9.53 -5.49 1.68
C PHE A 73 8.92 -5.36 3.08
N VAL A 74 7.93 -4.48 3.22
CA VAL A 74 7.46 -3.99 4.53
C VAL A 74 6.00 -4.29 4.83
N ASP A 75 5.23 -4.67 3.83
CA ASP A 75 3.78 -4.82 3.98
C ASP A 75 3.41 -6.15 4.69
N VAL A 76 2.13 -6.28 5.05
CA VAL A 76 1.57 -7.44 5.76
C VAL A 76 0.49 -8.12 4.94
N ASP A 77 0.46 -9.44 5.05
CA ASP A 77 -0.58 -10.26 4.40
C ASP A 77 -1.91 -10.13 5.14
N LEU A 78 -2.99 -10.16 4.36
CA LEU A 78 -4.32 -10.37 4.90
C LEU A 78 -4.54 -11.86 5.19
N ASN A 79 -5.28 -12.17 6.25
CA ASN A 79 -5.85 -13.51 6.41
C ASN A 79 -7.10 -13.66 5.51
N LEU A 80 -7.66 -14.87 5.39
CA LEU A 80 -8.83 -15.11 4.52
C LEU A 80 -10.00 -14.16 4.85
N GLY A 81 -10.28 -13.93 6.14
CA GLY A 81 -11.33 -13.00 6.56
C GLY A 81 -11.03 -11.55 6.18
N GLY A 82 -9.78 -11.10 6.33
CA GLY A 82 -9.34 -9.77 5.91
C GLY A 82 -9.38 -9.59 4.39
N TYR A 83 -9.01 -10.63 3.63
CA TYR A 83 -9.07 -10.63 2.18
C TYR A 83 -10.51 -10.50 1.68
N LEU A 84 -11.42 -11.34 2.20
CA LEU A 84 -12.84 -11.26 1.89
C LEU A 84 -13.39 -9.87 2.24
N THR A 85 -13.16 -9.40 3.47
CA THR A 85 -13.59 -8.06 3.92
C THR A 85 -13.11 -6.97 2.98
N SER A 86 -11.83 -7.01 2.57
CA SER A 86 -11.25 -6.02 1.65
C SER A 86 -11.94 -6.02 0.29
N ILE A 87 -12.20 -7.20 -0.29
CA ILE A 87 -12.92 -7.34 -1.57
C ILE A 87 -14.30 -6.70 -1.49
N GLY A 88 -15.06 -6.92 -0.42
CA GLY A 88 -16.42 -6.37 -0.36
C GLY A 88 -16.43 -4.89 -0.07
N ILE A 89 -15.50 -4.39 0.75
CA ILE A 89 -15.37 -2.94 0.90
C ILE A 89 -15.03 -2.32 -0.45
N MET A 90 -14.06 -2.88 -1.20
CA MET A 90 -13.74 -2.42 -2.55
C MET A 90 -14.93 -2.53 -3.51
N GLY A 91 -15.68 -3.62 -3.46
CA GLY A 91 -16.87 -3.82 -4.30
C GLY A 91 -17.97 -2.80 -3.98
N ILE A 92 -18.20 -2.51 -2.71
CA ILE A 92 -19.16 -1.48 -2.30
C ILE A 92 -18.65 -0.09 -2.72
N GLN A 93 -17.38 0.23 -2.48
CA GLN A 93 -16.76 1.49 -2.89
C GLN A 93 -16.84 1.68 -4.42
N GLY A 94 -16.56 0.64 -5.20
CA GLY A 94 -16.72 0.62 -6.65
C GLY A 94 -18.18 0.81 -7.08
N GLY A 95 -19.12 0.19 -6.38
CA GLY A 95 -20.56 0.40 -6.61
C GLY A 95 -21.02 1.83 -6.31
N ILE A 96 -20.47 2.47 -5.25
CA ILE A 96 -20.70 3.90 -4.98
C ILE A 96 -20.09 4.75 -6.08
N ALA A 97 -18.82 4.52 -6.43
CA ALA A 97 -18.12 5.25 -7.48
C ALA A 97 -18.91 5.18 -8.79
N TYR A 98 -19.35 3.98 -9.18
CA TYR A 98 -20.21 3.77 -10.35
C TYR A 98 -21.52 4.56 -10.25
N LYS A 99 -22.23 4.48 -9.12
CA LYS A 99 -23.45 5.27 -8.91
C LYS A 99 -23.18 6.77 -8.97
N LEU A 100 -22.02 7.23 -8.49
CA LEU A 100 -21.64 8.63 -8.50
C LEU A 100 -21.26 9.13 -9.88
N CYS A 101 -20.52 8.36 -10.67
CA CYS A 101 -20.24 8.65 -12.07
C CYS A 101 -21.55 8.68 -12.88
N LYS A 102 -22.44 7.72 -12.64
CA LYS A 102 -23.78 7.70 -13.26
C LYS A 102 -24.69 8.83 -12.75
N SER A 103 -24.49 9.30 -11.52
CA SER A 103 -25.25 10.42 -10.95
C SER A 103 -24.59 11.78 -11.17
N SER A 104 -23.34 11.90 -11.62
CA SER A 104 -22.81 13.19 -12.08
C SER A 104 -23.53 13.69 -13.34
N GLU A 105 -24.30 12.82 -14.00
CA GLU A 105 -25.33 13.19 -14.98
C GLU A 105 -26.63 13.74 -14.33
N LYS A 106 -26.80 13.66 -13.00
CA LYS A 106 -27.99 14.07 -12.23
C LYS A 106 -27.65 14.70 -10.86
N ASN A 107 -27.80 16.02 -10.73
CA ASN A 107 -27.61 16.83 -9.50
C ASN A 107 -27.93 16.13 -8.15
N TYR A 108 -26.95 15.46 -7.54
CA TYR A 108 -27.09 14.83 -6.22
C TYR A 108 -26.71 15.82 -5.10
N LYS A 109 -27.53 15.91 -4.04
CA LYS A 109 -27.27 16.79 -2.90
C LYS A 109 -26.30 16.13 -1.90
N ARG A 110 -25.27 16.86 -1.46
CA ARG A 110 -24.22 16.45 -0.49
C ARG A 110 -24.70 15.69 0.75
N ARG A 111 -25.91 15.98 1.26
CA ARG A 111 -26.49 15.28 2.42
C ARG A 111 -26.88 13.83 2.13
N GLU A 112 -27.30 13.51 0.91
CA GLU A 112 -27.66 12.13 0.54
C GLU A 112 -26.40 11.28 0.32
N PHE A 113 -25.34 11.88 -0.21
CA PHE A 113 -24.01 11.27 -0.31
C PHE A 113 -23.50 10.79 1.06
N LEU A 114 -23.52 11.67 2.06
CA LEU A 114 -23.06 11.33 3.42
C LEU A 114 -23.92 10.23 4.06
N LYS A 115 -25.24 10.24 3.84
CA LYS A 115 -26.13 9.18 4.34
C LYS A 115 -25.85 7.81 3.72
N GLN A 116 -25.54 7.76 2.43
CA GLN A 116 -25.20 6.49 1.77
C GLN A 116 -23.82 5.98 2.19
N GLY A 117 -22.82 6.86 2.29
CA GLY A 117 -21.49 6.48 2.79
C GLY A 117 -21.53 5.94 4.22
N LEU A 118 -22.32 6.56 5.10
CA LEU A 118 -22.48 6.09 6.48
C LEU A 118 -23.16 4.72 6.56
N LYS A 119 -24.26 4.52 5.81
CA LYS A 119 -24.95 3.21 5.75
C LYS A 119 -24.00 2.09 5.33
N ILE A 120 -23.16 2.38 4.35
CA ILE A 120 -22.18 1.45 3.81
C ILE A 120 -21.07 1.12 4.82
N LEU A 121 -20.57 2.12 5.54
CA LEU A 121 -19.59 1.92 6.62
C LEU A 121 -20.16 0.96 7.68
N THR A 122 -21.42 1.14 8.08
CA THR A 122 -22.13 0.20 8.96
C THR A 122 -22.29 -1.19 8.34
N CYS A 123 -22.65 -1.30 7.05
CA CYS A 123 -22.75 -2.60 6.38
C CYS A 123 -21.40 -3.31 6.28
N SER A 124 -20.29 -2.60 6.01
CA SER A 124 -18.95 -3.21 5.99
C SER A 124 -18.47 -3.68 7.36
N LEU A 125 -18.91 -3.02 8.43
CA LEU A 125 -18.62 -3.45 9.81
C LEU A 125 -19.45 -4.67 10.23
N ILE A 126 -20.63 -4.86 9.65
CA ILE A 126 -21.57 -5.95 10.00
C ILE A 126 -21.35 -7.19 9.11
N LEU A 127 -20.95 -7.03 7.85
CA LEU A 127 -21.03 -8.10 6.82
C LEU A 127 -19.75 -8.94 6.66
N GLY A 128 -19.10 -9.31 7.77
CA GLY A 128 -18.14 -10.42 7.78
C GLY A 128 -18.72 -11.79 7.38
N GLY A 129 -20.00 -11.87 6.95
CA GLY A 129 -20.71 -13.13 6.67
C GLY A 129 -21.75 -13.13 5.54
N PHE A 130 -21.72 -12.20 4.57
CA PHE A 130 -22.79 -12.11 3.55
C PHE A 130 -22.31 -11.87 2.10
N PHE A 131 -21.23 -12.56 1.70
CA PHE A 131 -20.51 -12.23 0.48
C PHE A 131 -21.03 -12.85 -0.82
N GLU A 132 -21.81 -13.92 -0.76
CA GLU A 132 -22.08 -14.74 -1.95
C GLU A 132 -23.12 -14.10 -2.89
N LYS A 133 -24.05 -13.30 -2.36
CA LYS A 133 -25.10 -12.64 -3.18
C LYS A 133 -24.64 -11.36 -3.87
N VAL A 134 -23.57 -10.73 -3.40
CA VAL A 134 -23.11 -9.43 -3.94
C VAL A 134 -22.21 -9.64 -5.16
N LEU A 135 -21.37 -10.67 -5.16
CA LEU A 135 -20.39 -10.93 -6.23
C LEU A 135 -21.03 -11.19 -7.61
N ASN A 136 -22.20 -11.82 -7.66
CA ASN A 136 -22.86 -12.15 -8.93
C ASN A 136 -23.53 -10.95 -9.63
N GLN A 137 -23.57 -9.77 -9.02
CA GLN A 137 -24.19 -8.57 -9.60
C GLN A 137 -23.19 -7.58 -10.22
N PHE A 138 -21.88 -7.78 -10.09
CA PHE A 138 -20.87 -6.75 -10.41
C PHE A 138 -19.87 -7.10 -11.52
N MET A 139 -20.02 -8.24 -12.20
CA MET A 139 -19.13 -8.62 -13.28
C MET A 139 -19.72 -8.20 -14.64
N GLU A 140 -19.53 -6.93 -15.00
CA GLU A 140 -19.30 -6.49 -16.38
C GLU A 140 -18.95 -4.98 -16.38
N VAL A 141 -18.04 -4.58 -17.29
CA VAL A 141 -17.69 -3.21 -17.72
C VAL A 141 -16.29 -2.68 -17.31
N PRO A 142 -15.48 -2.20 -18.29
CA PRO A 142 -14.13 -1.65 -18.10
C PRO A 142 -14.13 -0.12 -18.07
N ILE A 143 -13.73 0.53 -16.96
CA ILE A 143 -13.42 1.97 -16.95
C ILE A 143 -12.30 2.25 -15.92
N LEU A 144 -11.10 2.59 -16.40
CA LEU A 144 -9.86 2.74 -15.61
C LEU A 144 -9.35 4.19 -15.46
N LYS A 145 -10.04 5.21 -15.97
CA LYS A 145 -9.55 6.61 -15.94
C LYS A 145 -10.25 7.54 -14.96
N GLU A 146 -11.51 7.31 -14.64
CA GLU A 146 -12.27 8.15 -13.69
C GLU A 146 -12.22 7.60 -12.25
N SER A 147 -11.80 6.34 -12.09
CA SER A 147 -11.58 5.72 -10.78
C SER A 147 -10.48 6.41 -9.99
N GLU A 148 -9.45 7.00 -10.63
CA GLU A 148 -8.37 7.69 -9.93
C GLU A 148 -8.87 8.90 -9.12
N MET A 149 -9.81 9.69 -9.64
CA MET A 149 -10.37 10.85 -8.92
C MET A 149 -11.32 10.45 -7.78
N VAL A 150 -11.93 9.26 -7.88
CA VAL A 150 -12.82 8.73 -6.83
C VAL A 150 -12.01 7.99 -5.76
N LEU A 151 -10.93 7.31 -6.13
CA LEU A 151 -9.98 6.66 -5.22
C LEU A 151 -9.29 7.68 -4.30
N ASP A 152 -9.00 8.89 -4.78
CA ASP A 152 -8.47 10.00 -3.95
C ASP A 152 -9.48 10.54 -2.92
N ARG A 153 -10.76 10.15 -3.01
CA ARG A 153 -11.85 10.63 -2.13
C ARG A 153 -12.53 9.54 -1.33
N LEU A 154 -12.27 8.28 -1.64
CA LEU A 154 -12.74 7.16 -0.84
C LEU A 154 -11.78 7.00 0.33
N PRO A 155 -12.28 6.89 1.58
CA PRO A 155 -11.42 6.56 2.69
C PRO A 155 -10.72 5.24 2.35
N PRO A 156 -9.39 5.15 2.52
CA PRO A 156 -8.68 3.89 2.36
C PRO A 156 -9.44 2.85 3.18
N THR A 157 -9.68 1.68 2.58
CA THR A 157 -10.37 0.62 3.32
C THR A 157 -9.63 0.44 4.66
N PRO A 158 -10.33 0.27 5.80
CA PRO A 158 -9.66 0.31 7.09
C PRO A 158 -8.44 -0.63 7.20
N LEU A 159 -8.47 -1.76 6.48
CA LEU A 159 -7.34 -2.69 6.37
C LEU A 159 -6.18 -2.18 5.51
N PHE A 160 -6.44 -1.42 4.44
CA PHE A 160 -5.39 -0.75 3.66
C PHE A 160 -4.74 0.37 4.46
N GLU A 161 -5.51 1.12 5.23
CA GLU A 161 -4.96 2.15 6.11
C GLU A 161 -4.07 1.54 7.19
N LEU A 162 -4.49 0.43 7.80
CA LEU A 162 -3.63 -0.30 8.72
C LEU A 162 -2.34 -0.78 8.05
N ARG A 163 -2.41 -1.31 6.83
CA ARG A 163 -1.22 -1.76 6.07
C ARG A 163 -0.26 -0.61 5.81
N ASN A 164 -0.77 0.56 5.40
CA ASN A 164 0.02 1.78 5.24
C ASN A 164 0.69 2.20 6.55
N ALA A 165 -0.06 2.22 7.65
CA ALA A 165 0.48 2.60 8.94
C ALA A 165 1.57 1.62 9.42
N ILE A 166 1.38 0.31 9.26
CA ILE A 166 2.38 -0.71 9.57
C ILE A 166 3.64 -0.53 8.72
N ALA A 167 3.49 -0.37 7.40
CA ALA A 167 4.58 -0.15 6.48
C ALA A 167 5.36 1.13 6.85
N ALA A 168 4.66 2.25 7.03
CA ALA A 168 5.25 3.51 7.44
C ALA A 168 6.03 3.40 8.76
N ARG A 169 5.53 2.63 9.74
CA ARG A 169 6.24 2.42 11.02
C ARG A 169 7.53 1.65 10.81
N LYS A 170 7.50 0.56 10.04
CA LYS A 170 8.70 -0.23 9.68
C LYS A 170 9.73 0.62 8.95
N ILE A 171 9.27 1.52 8.09
CA ILE A 171 10.15 2.42 7.34
C ILE A 171 10.81 3.42 8.28
N GLU A 172 10.03 4.18 9.04
CA GLU A 172 10.52 5.29 9.87
C GLU A 172 11.25 4.84 11.14
N GLU A 173 10.90 3.68 11.71
CA GLU A 173 11.47 3.23 12.99
C GLU A 173 12.56 2.16 12.81
N PHE A 174 12.75 1.60 11.61
CA PHE A 174 13.80 0.62 11.34
C PHE A 174 14.63 0.92 10.09
N ILE A 175 14.00 1.04 8.91
CA ILE A 175 14.74 1.11 7.64
C ILE A 175 15.48 2.45 7.49
N ALA A 176 14.76 3.57 7.59
CA ALA A 176 15.36 4.90 7.41
C ALA A 176 16.45 5.18 8.44
N PRO A 177 16.27 4.90 9.76
CA PRO A 177 17.35 5.00 10.74
C PRO A 177 18.60 4.16 10.39
N ARG A 178 18.41 2.94 9.88
CA ARG A 178 19.53 2.06 9.50
C ARG A 178 20.30 2.59 8.29
N LEU A 179 19.61 3.14 7.30
CA LEU A 179 20.26 3.82 6.16
C LEU A 179 20.95 5.11 6.62
N LYS A 180 20.36 5.81 7.60
CA LYS A 180 20.87 7.06 8.17
C LYS A 180 22.26 6.95 8.80
N ILE A 181 22.61 5.76 9.32
CA ILE A 181 23.94 5.45 9.86
C ILE A 181 25.04 5.70 8.82
N ILE A 182 24.76 5.42 7.54
CA ILE A 182 25.73 5.53 6.45
C ILE A 182 25.54 6.85 5.69
N ILE A 183 24.29 7.31 5.56
CA ILE A 183 23.89 8.44 4.73
C ILE A 183 23.02 9.36 5.59
N PRO A 184 23.49 10.55 6.03
CA PRO A 184 22.80 11.37 7.04
C PRO A 184 21.32 11.70 6.74
N LYS A 185 20.94 11.72 5.46
CA LYS A 185 19.56 11.85 5.01
C LYS A 185 19.36 11.01 3.74
N PRO A 186 19.01 9.72 3.88
CA PRO A 186 18.90 8.83 2.72
C PRO A 186 17.72 9.24 1.84
N THR A 187 17.87 9.09 0.53
CA THR A 187 16.76 9.22 -0.41
C THR A 187 16.14 7.85 -0.67
N ILE A 188 14.88 7.66 -0.32
CA ILE A 188 14.20 6.37 -0.35
C ILE A 188 13.06 6.38 -1.38
N GLY A 189 13.10 5.45 -2.32
CA GLY A 189 12.01 5.23 -3.28
C GLY A 189 10.96 4.28 -2.70
N ILE A 190 9.68 4.67 -2.72
CA ILE A 190 8.57 3.82 -2.27
C ILE A 190 7.78 3.40 -3.51
N VAL A 191 7.84 2.11 -3.83
CA VAL A 191 7.06 1.50 -4.90
C VAL A 191 5.70 1.09 -4.32
N TYR A 192 4.66 1.83 -4.69
CA TYR A 192 3.31 1.67 -4.16
C TYR A 192 2.29 1.45 -5.28
N GLY A 193 1.25 0.67 -4.96
CA GLY A 193 0.05 0.51 -5.78
C GLY A 193 -1.15 1.24 -5.16
N ALA A 194 -2.31 1.16 -5.82
CA ALA A 194 -3.54 1.83 -5.39
C ALA A 194 -3.96 1.52 -3.94
N GLY A 195 -3.70 0.30 -3.45
CA GLY A 195 -3.98 -0.09 -2.06
C GLY A 195 -3.08 0.58 -1.01
N HIS A 196 -2.05 1.30 -1.43
CA HIS A 196 -1.08 1.96 -0.56
C HIS A 196 -0.91 3.46 -0.83
N SER A 197 -1.93 4.09 -1.43
CA SER A 197 -1.89 5.53 -1.72
C SER A 197 -1.80 6.42 -0.48
N GLY A 198 -2.20 5.91 0.70
CA GLY A 198 -2.20 6.63 1.98
C GLY A 198 -0.84 6.69 2.69
N ILE A 199 0.14 5.88 2.31
CA ILE A 199 1.39 5.72 3.08
C ILE A 199 2.19 7.02 3.29
N GLU A 200 2.09 7.98 2.37
CA GLU A 200 2.71 9.28 2.53
C GLU A 200 2.20 10.02 3.78
N LEU A 201 0.89 9.95 4.05
CA LEU A 201 0.30 10.59 5.22
C LEU A 201 0.84 9.95 6.50
N ASP A 202 0.94 8.62 6.54
CA ASP A 202 1.47 7.89 7.70
C ASP A 202 2.98 8.11 7.94
N LEU A 203 3.74 8.36 6.88
CA LEU A 203 5.15 8.73 6.97
C LEU A 203 5.30 10.17 7.50
N LYS A 204 4.45 11.10 7.06
CA LYS A 204 4.48 12.51 7.51
C LYS A 204 3.93 12.71 8.92
N HIS A 205 2.96 11.90 9.33
CA HIS A 205 2.19 12.12 10.54
C HIS A 205 2.25 10.91 11.47
N LYS A 206 3.33 10.83 12.27
CA LYS A 206 3.52 9.76 13.27
C LYS A 206 2.31 9.56 14.19
N SER A 207 1.64 10.64 14.61
CA SER A 207 0.46 10.56 15.47
C SER A 207 -0.73 9.89 14.80
N LEU A 208 -0.97 10.15 13.51
CA LEU A 208 -2.01 9.50 12.71
C LEU A 208 -1.70 8.00 12.57
N ARG A 209 -0.48 7.68 12.14
CA ARG A 209 0.02 6.32 12.02
C ARG A 209 -0.16 5.51 13.32
N ASP A 210 0.32 6.07 14.44
CA ASP A 210 0.25 5.42 15.74
C ASP A 210 -1.20 5.23 16.21
N LEU A 211 -2.09 6.20 15.93
CA LEU A 211 -3.52 6.08 16.23
C LEU A 211 -4.19 4.92 15.47
N VAL A 212 -3.88 4.76 14.18
CA VAL A 212 -4.41 3.65 13.36
C VAL A 212 -3.94 2.32 13.94
N ILE A 213 -2.64 2.19 14.21
CA ILE A 213 -2.05 0.96 14.76
C ILE A 213 -2.67 0.60 16.12
N GLU A 214 -2.75 1.55 17.04
CA GLU A 214 -3.30 1.31 18.38
C GLU A 214 -4.79 0.97 18.34
N SER A 215 -5.55 1.56 17.40
CA SER A 215 -6.96 1.21 17.20
C SER A 215 -7.12 -0.25 16.78
N TYR A 216 -6.25 -0.73 15.87
CA TYR A 216 -6.26 -2.11 15.41
C TYR A 216 -5.67 -3.10 16.41
N LYS A 217 -4.71 -2.67 17.23
CA LYS A 217 -4.16 -3.47 18.33
C LYS A 217 -5.24 -3.89 19.32
N LYS A 218 -6.20 -3.00 19.63
CA LYS A 218 -7.34 -3.28 20.52
C LYS A 218 -8.26 -4.40 20.01
N ILE A 219 -8.37 -4.55 18.69
CA ILE A 219 -9.10 -5.65 18.04
C ILE A 219 -8.17 -6.76 17.57
N ASN A 220 -6.97 -6.82 18.15
CA ASN A 220 -5.99 -7.88 17.92
C ASN A 220 -5.65 -8.04 16.43
N TYR A 221 -5.47 -6.92 15.72
CA TYR A 221 -5.13 -6.84 14.29
C TYR A 221 -6.05 -7.69 13.40
N LEU A 222 -7.36 -7.65 13.65
CA LEU A 222 -8.35 -8.40 12.88
C LEU A 222 -8.16 -8.19 11.37
N GLY A 223 -8.11 -9.30 10.63
CA GLY A 223 -7.92 -9.30 9.17
C GLY A 223 -6.45 -9.38 8.70
N ILE A 224 -5.47 -9.22 9.59
CA ILE A 224 -4.03 -9.29 9.27
C ILE A 224 -3.41 -10.61 9.76
N LYS A 225 -2.41 -11.12 9.02
CA LYS A 225 -1.50 -12.17 9.47
C LYS A 225 -0.44 -11.60 10.42
N LYS A 226 -0.59 -11.86 11.71
CA LYS A 226 0.21 -11.22 12.78
C LYS A 226 1.69 -11.56 12.72
N GLU A 227 2.02 -12.75 12.24
CA GLU A 227 3.40 -13.20 12.03
C GLU A 227 4.18 -12.31 11.03
N LYS A 228 3.47 -11.45 10.27
CA LYS A 228 4.06 -10.48 9.35
C LYS A 228 4.22 -9.07 9.95
N LEU A 229 3.59 -8.76 11.08
CA LEU A 229 3.65 -7.41 11.70
C LEU A 229 5.09 -7.00 11.98
N ASN A 230 5.88 -7.93 12.48
CA ASN A 230 7.26 -7.73 12.91
C ASN A 230 8.30 -8.18 11.87
N LEU A 231 7.88 -8.52 10.64
CA LEU A 231 8.78 -9.00 9.59
C LEU A 231 9.09 -7.90 8.58
N ILE A 232 10.38 -7.69 8.31
CA ILE A 232 10.87 -6.96 7.14
C ILE A 232 11.77 -7.90 6.35
N LEU A 233 11.59 -7.98 5.03
CA LEU A 233 12.55 -8.66 4.17
C LEU A 233 13.48 -7.64 3.54
N GLU A 234 14.77 -7.92 3.55
CA GLU A 234 15.79 -7.11 2.87
C GLU A 234 16.47 -7.95 1.80
N PHE A 235 16.43 -7.53 0.54
CA PHE A 235 17.28 -8.09 -0.51
C PHE A 235 18.47 -7.18 -0.74
N ASN A 236 19.68 -7.72 -0.56
CA ASN A 236 20.92 -6.99 -0.81
C ASN A 236 21.52 -7.42 -2.16
N PRO A 237 21.55 -6.54 -3.18
CA PRO A 237 22.06 -6.91 -4.51
C PRO A 237 23.57 -7.16 -4.55
N LYS A 238 24.33 -6.65 -3.57
CA LYS A 238 25.79 -6.90 -3.48
C LYS A 238 26.06 -8.35 -3.12
N SER A 239 25.44 -8.84 -2.04
CA SER A 239 25.61 -10.22 -1.58
C SER A 239 24.68 -11.22 -2.29
N LYS A 240 23.66 -10.74 -3.00
CA LYS A 240 22.57 -11.56 -3.57
C LYS A 240 21.82 -12.37 -2.50
N MET A 241 21.82 -11.89 -1.25
CA MET A 241 21.15 -12.55 -0.14
C MET A 241 19.84 -11.86 0.20
N LEU A 242 18.88 -12.68 0.64
CA LEU A 242 17.64 -12.24 1.26
C LEU A 242 17.77 -12.40 2.77
N TYR A 243 17.67 -11.30 3.50
CA TYR A 243 17.67 -11.26 4.96
C TYR A 243 16.24 -11.12 5.48
N ARG A 244 15.96 -11.77 6.60
CA ARG A 244 14.71 -11.63 7.36
C ARG A 244 15.03 -10.90 8.65
N HIS A 245 14.42 -9.73 8.84
CA HIS A 245 14.54 -8.96 10.06
C HIS A 245 13.27 -9.12 10.86
N TYR A 246 13.40 -9.69 12.06
CA TYR A 246 12.33 -9.73 13.05
C TYR A 246 12.54 -8.58 14.03
N ILE A 247 11.65 -7.60 13.99
CA ILE A 247 11.70 -6.38 14.81
C ILE A 247 10.63 -6.46 15.90
N ASN A 248 10.71 -5.64 16.94
CA ASN A 248 9.69 -5.63 18.00
C ASN A 248 8.98 -4.27 18.02
N LEU A 249 8.04 -4.06 17.09
CA LEU A 249 7.37 -2.76 16.90
C LEU A 249 5.84 -2.77 17.19
N PHE A 250 5.23 -3.93 17.40
CA PHE A 250 3.76 -4.11 17.40
C PHE A 250 3.22 -4.92 18.57
#